data_AF-A0A183MYC7-F1
#
_entry.id   AF-A0A183MYC7-F1
#
_cell.length_a   1.000
_cell.length_b   1.000
_cell.length_c   1.000
_cell.angle_alpha   90.00
_cell.angle_beta   90.00
_cell.angle_gamma   90.00
#
_symmetry.space_group_name_H-M   'P 1'
#
loop_
_entity.id
_entity.type
_entity.pdbx_description
1 polymer ?
#
loop_
_entity_poly.entity_id
_entity_poly.type
_entity_poly.pdbx_seq_one_letter_code
_entity_poly.pdbx_strand_id
1 'polypeptide(L)'
;MILSGSEMNTKTEIMKMMHLSTCLEHHTIHHGISGLLFNCAERGEGVEIMFGNGLFTAEDVDIKKDYENTLKSYYNAQTESTDPEGAGKRINHWVGELTKGKIRELFSPGSLSTDTSVLVITTTYFEGLWNLPFLQGSSHESDFFKLDGSTMNVKLMYMNSSFKTVSLPHLKSRAIKIPFKDPRFSLLVILPNTNDGLSELLDALHRDDEFSSILSSNFTDTSIHLYLPKFKLTESSAISLVGYLQKMGMREAFCPGSANFTNMSESSNLCIRDILHKAILEVDEQGVVAAAASSAEVVQLAAPLPEFADEEFRVDHPFFISIIWNNSLPIFLGHVTSPEN
;
A
#
# COMPACT_ATOMS: atom_id res chain seq x y z
N MET A 1 10.12 -6.89 11.34
CA MET A 1 10.20 -6.41 12.74
C MET A 1 9.89 -7.51 13.75
N ILE A 2 8.70 -8.11 13.77
CA ILE A 2 8.38 -9.17 14.76
C ILE A 2 9.22 -10.44 14.58
N LEU A 3 9.58 -10.79 13.34
CA LEU A 3 10.49 -11.91 13.05
C LEU A 3 11.84 -11.81 13.78
N SER A 4 12.44 -10.61 13.88
CA SER A 4 13.74 -10.45 14.54
C SER A 4 13.68 -10.73 16.04
N GLY A 5 12.48 -10.67 16.64
CA GLY A 5 12.25 -10.92 18.05
C GLY A 5 11.74 -12.34 18.33
N SER A 6 11.33 -13.07 17.29
CA SER A 6 10.69 -14.38 17.43
C SER A 6 11.67 -15.54 17.40
N GLU A 7 11.35 -16.60 18.13
CA GLU A 7 12.08 -17.87 18.15
C GLU A 7 11.17 -19.08 17.96
N MET A 8 11.78 -20.27 17.82
CA MET A 8 11.09 -21.57 17.74
C MET A 8 9.93 -21.64 16.72
N ASN A 9 8.78 -22.17 17.11
CA ASN A 9 7.63 -22.35 16.22
C ASN A 9 7.02 -21.00 15.82
N THR A 10 6.99 -20.01 16.72
CA THR A 10 6.56 -18.64 16.41
C THR A 10 7.34 -18.06 15.23
N LYS A 11 8.67 -18.22 15.23
CA LYS A 11 9.53 -17.84 14.09
C LYS A 11 9.20 -18.64 12.83
N THR A 12 9.03 -19.96 12.97
CA THR A 12 8.73 -20.85 11.83
C THR A 12 7.41 -20.49 11.15
N GLU A 13 6.37 -20.18 11.93
CA GLU A 13 5.07 -19.74 11.41
C GLU A 13 5.19 -18.41 10.67
N ILE A 14 5.91 -17.44 11.23
CA ILE A 14 6.14 -16.14 10.58
C ILE A 14 6.88 -16.32 9.25
N MET A 15 7.94 -17.12 9.21
CA MET A 15 8.71 -17.36 7.98
C MET A 15 7.87 -18.05 6.90
N LYS A 16 7.10 -19.08 7.26
CA LYS A 16 6.21 -19.77 6.33
C LYS A 16 5.13 -18.85 5.78
N MET A 17 4.49 -18.06 6.65
CA MET A 17 3.46 -17.10 6.27
C MET A 17 4.00 -16.05 5.29
N MET A 18 5.23 -15.57 5.49
CA MET A 18 5.88 -14.62 4.57
C MET A 18 6.48 -15.30 3.33
N HIS A 19 6.23 -16.59 3.11
CA HIS A 19 6.82 -17.38 2.02
C HIS A 19 8.36 -17.33 1.97
N LEU A 20 9.01 -17.20 3.14
CA LEU A 20 10.46 -17.20 3.26
C LEU A 20 11.00 -18.61 3.51
N SER A 21 12.11 -18.94 2.85
CA SER A 21 12.83 -20.19 3.13
C SER A 21 13.37 -20.19 4.55
N THR A 22 13.06 -21.24 5.32
CA THR A 22 13.53 -21.42 6.70
C THR A 22 15.04 -21.58 6.81
N CYS A 23 15.74 -21.78 5.69
CA CYS A 23 17.20 -21.87 5.63
C CYS A 23 17.88 -20.50 5.55
N LEU A 24 17.14 -19.42 5.30
CA LEU A 24 17.72 -18.08 5.23
C LEU A 24 18.10 -17.58 6.63
N GLU A 25 19.30 -17.01 6.74
CA GLU A 25 19.73 -16.37 7.98
C GLU A 25 18.95 -15.08 8.23
N HIS A 26 18.67 -14.80 9.50
CA HIS A 26 17.94 -13.59 9.93
C HIS A 26 18.56 -12.32 9.36
N HIS A 27 19.89 -12.18 9.47
CA HIS A 27 20.58 -10.98 9.02
C HIS A 27 20.37 -10.75 7.51
N THR A 28 20.38 -11.81 6.70
CA THR A 28 20.20 -11.76 5.25
C THR A 28 18.78 -11.29 4.90
N ILE A 29 17.77 -11.83 5.59
CA ILE A 29 16.36 -11.44 5.39
C ILE A 29 16.17 -9.95 5.72
N HIS A 30 16.61 -9.53 6.90
CA HIS A 30 16.42 -8.15 7.36
C HIS A 30 17.21 -7.16 6.50
N HIS A 31 18.44 -7.48 6.13
CA HIS A 31 19.25 -6.66 5.23
C HIS A 31 18.60 -6.55 3.83
N GLY A 32 18.10 -7.65 3.27
CA GLY A 32 17.41 -7.64 1.98
C GLY A 32 16.16 -6.77 1.97
N ILE A 33 15.27 -6.95 2.96
CA ILE A 33 14.05 -6.14 3.10
C ILE A 33 14.40 -4.67 3.34
N SER A 34 15.38 -4.40 4.21
CA SER A 34 15.86 -3.05 4.50
C SER A 34 16.37 -2.34 3.25
N GLY A 35 17.19 -3.02 2.45
CA GLY A 35 17.67 -2.49 1.17
C GLY A 35 16.53 -2.16 0.20
N LEU A 36 15.49 -3.00 0.12
CA LEU A 36 14.31 -2.72 -0.70
C LEU A 36 13.57 -1.48 -0.21
N LEU A 37 13.31 -1.37 1.10
CA LEU A 37 12.62 -0.21 1.69
C LEU A 37 13.41 1.08 1.49
N PHE A 38 14.72 1.07 1.74
CA PHE A 38 15.58 2.24 1.57
C PHE A 38 15.71 2.66 0.11
N ASN A 39 15.93 1.73 -0.82
CA ASN A 39 16.05 2.04 -2.24
C ASN A 39 14.71 2.53 -2.83
N CYS A 40 13.59 2.00 -2.34
CA CYS A 40 12.26 2.49 -2.71
C CYS A 40 12.01 3.89 -2.15
N ALA A 41 12.46 4.19 -0.92
CA ALA A 41 12.30 5.49 -0.28
C ALA A 41 13.33 6.56 -0.69
N GLU A 42 14.27 6.23 -1.57
CA GLU A 42 15.21 7.21 -2.10
C GLU A 42 14.46 8.28 -2.90
N ARG A 43 14.69 9.55 -2.57
CA ARG A 43 13.97 10.69 -3.18
C ARG A 43 14.14 10.70 -4.70
N GLY A 44 13.01 10.65 -5.39
CA GLY A 44 12.89 10.86 -6.82
C GLY A 44 12.30 12.23 -7.15
N GLU A 45 12.37 12.63 -8.42
CA GLU A 45 11.65 13.83 -8.85
C GLU A 45 10.15 13.59 -8.79
N GLY A 46 9.43 14.42 -8.02
CA GLY A 46 7.96 14.39 -7.98
C GLY A 46 7.34 13.16 -7.31
N VAL A 47 8.13 12.28 -6.67
CA VAL A 47 7.63 11.15 -5.87
C VAL A 47 8.31 11.15 -4.50
N GLU A 48 7.49 11.03 -3.46
CA GLU A 48 7.92 10.85 -2.07
C GLU A 48 7.17 9.66 -1.46
N ILE A 49 7.92 8.74 -0.85
CA ILE A 49 7.37 7.62 -0.11
C ILE A 49 7.99 7.57 1.29
N MET A 50 7.16 7.36 2.30
CA MET A 50 7.58 7.28 3.70
C MET A 50 7.00 6.03 4.33
N PHE A 51 7.86 5.23 4.95
CA PHE A 51 7.49 4.06 5.73
C PHE A 51 7.58 4.40 7.22
N GLY A 52 6.44 4.36 7.89
CA GLY A 52 6.30 4.49 9.34
C GLY A 52 6.19 3.14 9.99
N ASN A 53 7.22 2.78 10.76
CA ASN A 53 7.29 1.51 11.46
C ASN A 53 7.43 1.78 12.96
N GLY A 54 6.53 1.22 13.77
CA GLY A 54 6.52 1.44 15.21
C GLY A 54 6.23 0.16 15.98
N LEU A 55 6.91 -0.03 17.10
CA LEU A 55 6.66 -1.09 18.06
C LEU A 55 6.49 -0.47 19.45
N PHE A 56 5.29 -0.61 19.99
CA PHE A 56 4.90 -0.02 21.26
C PHE A 56 4.58 -1.15 22.24
N THR A 57 5.09 -1.05 23.46
CA THR A 57 4.90 -2.07 24.50
C THR A 57 4.38 -1.44 25.78
N ALA A 58 3.84 -2.25 26.69
CA ALA A 58 3.49 -1.79 28.03
C ALA A 58 4.75 -1.33 28.81
N GLU A 59 4.58 -0.44 29.78
CA GLU A 59 5.71 0.14 30.56
C GLU A 59 6.54 -0.90 31.32
N ASP A 60 5.93 -2.03 31.70
CA ASP A 60 6.58 -3.13 32.43
C ASP A 60 7.33 -4.11 31.52
N VAL A 61 7.34 -3.88 30.20
CA VAL A 61 8.06 -4.69 29.23
C VAL A 61 9.42 -4.05 28.94
N ASP A 62 10.48 -4.69 29.46
CA ASP A 62 11.86 -4.34 29.16
C ASP A 62 12.27 -4.88 27.78
N ILE A 63 12.37 -3.99 26.78
CA ILE A 63 12.82 -4.36 25.43
C ILE A 63 14.36 -4.52 25.43
N LYS A 64 14.84 -5.60 24.82
CA LYS A 64 16.28 -5.82 24.64
C LYS A 64 16.89 -4.78 23.71
N LYS A 65 17.99 -4.16 24.16
CA LYS A 65 18.71 -3.13 23.37
C LYS A 65 19.17 -3.63 22.00
N ASP A 66 19.57 -4.89 21.88
CA ASP A 66 19.97 -5.47 20.59
C ASP A 66 18.79 -5.58 19.62
N TYR A 67 17.58 -5.84 20.13
CA TYR A 67 16.36 -5.83 19.34
C TYR A 67 16.00 -4.41 18.88
N GLU A 68 16.05 -3.43 19.78
CA GLU A 68 15.83 -2.01 19.44
C GLU A 68 16.80 -1.53 18.35
N ASN A 69 18.10 -1.84 18.52
CA ASN A 69 19.12 -1.50 17.53
C ASN A 69 18.82 -2.16 16.18
N THR A 70 18.42 -3.44 16.17
CA THR A 70 18.03 -4.16 14.96
C THR A 70 16.85 -3.47 14.26
N LEU A 71 15.81 -3.09 15.01
CA LEU A 71 14.65 -2.40 14.47
C LEU A 71 14.98 -1.02 13.92
N LYS A 72 15.81 -0.25 14.64
CA LYS A 72 16.27 1.07 14.21
C LYS A 72 17.12 0.98 12.95
N SER A 73 18.09 0.06 12.90
CA SER A 73 19.02 -0.07 11.79
C SER A 73 18.35 -0.56 10.49
N TYR A 74 17.48 -1.57 10.57
CA TYR A 74 16.89 -2.16 9.36
C TYR A 74 15.60 -1.48 8.91
N TYR A 75 14.82 -0.92 9.84
CA TYR A 75 13.45 -0.46 9.56
C TYR A 75 13.21 1.00 9.90
N ASN A 76 14.21 1.71 10.43
CA ASN A 76 14.07 3.04 11.02
C ASN A 76 12.88 3.12 11.99
N ALA A 77 12.63 2.02 12.71
CA ALA A 77 11.41 1.88 13.49
C ALA A 77 11.55 2.54 14.86
N GLN A 78 10.47 3.18 15.31
CA GLN A 78 10.36 3.68 16.68
C GLN A 78 10.02 2.52 17.62
N THR A 79 10.71 2.47 18.75
CA THR A 79 10.44 1.55 19.85
C THR A 79 10.11 2.38 21.09
N GLU A 80 9.02 2.06 21.77
CA GLU A 80 8.58 2.83 22.94
C GLU A 80 7.84 1.91 23.92
N SER A 81 8.21 1.96 25.19
CA SER A 81 7.47 1.34 26.29
C SER A 81 6.62 2.42 26.96
N THR A 82 5.30 2.24 27.02
CA THR A 82 4.42 3.34 27.38
C THR A 82 3.02 2.92 27.82
N ASP A 83 2.36 3.80 28.59
CA ASP A 83 1.00 3.59 29.08
C ASP A 83 -0.01 3.52 27.90
N PRO A 84 -0.96 2.58 27.88
CA PRO A 84 -1.89 2.41 26.75
C PRO A 84 -2.71 3.66 26.39
N GLU A 85 -3.05 4.50 27.37
CA GLU A 85 -3.82 5.73 27.15
C GLU A 85 -2.96 6.84 26.53
N GLY A 86 -1.76 7.09 27.05
CA GLY A 86 -0.80 8.01 26.45
C GLY A 86 -0.26 7.54 25.10
N ALA A 87 -0.09 6.22 24.91
CA ALA A 87 0.35 5.61 23.66
C ALA A 87 -0.52 6.08 22.51
N GLY A 88 -1.85 6.12 22.72
CA GLY A 88 -2.81 6.46 21.68
C GLY A 88 -2.59 7.82 21.05
N LYS A 89 -2.43 8.85 21.89
CA LYS A 89 -2.20 10.22 21.43
C LYS A 89 -0.83 10.36 20.77
N ARG A 90 0.21 9.74 21.33
CA ARG A 90 1.57 9.77 20.78
C ARG A 90 1.64 9.09 19.41
N ILE A 91 1.03 7.92 19.28
CA ILE A 91 0.93 7.19 18.01
C ILE A 91 0.19 8.02 16.96
N ASN A 92 -0.98 8.55 17.28
CA ASN A 92 -1.75 9.37 16.33
C ASN A 92 -0.98 10.63 15.92
N HIS A 93 -0.27 11.27 16.84
CA HIS A 93 0.59 12.41 16.52
C HIS A 93 1.75 12.03 15.60
N TRP A 94 2.49 10.97 15.93
CA TRP A 94 3.60 10.45 15.13
C TRP A 94 3.16 10.06 13.71
N VAL A 95 2.05 9.31 13.58
CA VAL A 95 1.45 8.96 12.29
C VAL A 95 0.98 10.21 11.53
N GLY A 96 0.42 11.19 12.25
CA GLY A 96 0.01 12.47 11.69
C GLY A 96 1.19 13.24 11.09
N GLU A 97 2.31 13.35 11.79
CA GLU A 97 3.51 14.02 11.26
C GLU A 97 4.08 13.27 10.06
N LEU A 98 4.22 11.95 10.17
CA LEU A 98 4.74 11.08 9.10
C LEU A 98 3.91 11.22 7.81
N THR A 99 2.60 11.32 7.93
CA THR A 99 1.67 11.38 6.78
C THR A 99 1.29 12.81 6.39
N LYS A 100 2.05 13.81 6.84
CA LYS A 100 1.77 15.24 6.57
C LYS A 100 0.34 15.65 6.92
N GLY A 101 -0.22 15.05 7.96
CA GLY A 101 -1.57 15.28 8.46
C GLY A 101 -2.69 14.61 7.66
N LYS A 102 -2.38 13.71 6.73
CA LYS A 102 -3.37 12.93 5.95
C LYS A 102 -3.99 11.80 6.77
N ILE A 103 -3.20 11.11 7.61
CA ILE A 103 -3.69 10.15 8.61
C ILE A 103 -3.59 10.81 9.98
N ARG A 104 -4.67 11.44 10.44
CA ARG A 104 -4.69 12.12 11.76
C ARG A 104 -4.99 11.18 12.92
N GLU A 105 -5.80 10.17 12.65
CA GLU A 105 -6.23 9.19 13.64
C GLU A 105 -6.07 7.79 13.05
N LEU A 106 -5.10 7.04 13.57
CA LEU A 106 -4.92 5.63 13.27
C LEU A 106 -6.04 4.82 13.94
N PHE A 107 -6.36 5.18 15.19
CA PHE A 107 -7.46 4.62 15.97
C PHE A 107 -8.10 5.66 16.87
N SER A 108 -9.35 5.40 17.26
CA SER A 108 -10.12 6.28 18.12
C SER A 108 -9.51 6.33 19.53
N PRO A 109 -9.53 7.50 20.20
CA PRO A 109 -9.08 7.60 21.59
C PRO A 109 -9.77 6.54 22.48
N GLY A 110 -8.99 5.80 23.26
CA GLY A 110 -9.50 4.75 24.16
C GLY A 110 -9.80 3.39 23.52
N SER A 111 -9.48 3.19 22.23
CA SER A 111 -9.63 1.87 21.58
C SER A 111 -8.52 0.89 21.91
N LEU A 112 -7.40 1.35 22.48
CA LEU A 112 -6.31 0.49 22.95
C LEU A 112 -6.70 -0.13 24.29
N SER A 113 -6.66 -1.46 24.34
CA SER A 113 -6.90 -2.20 25.59
C SER A 113 -5.76 -1.94 26.58
N THR A 114 -6.08 -1.91 27.88
CA THR A 114 -5.09 -1.90 28.95
C THR A 114 -4.24 -3.18 28.99
N ASP A 115 -4.72 -4.26 28.40
CA ASP A 115 -4.02 -5.55 28.30
C ASP A 115 -3.07 -5.62 27.09
N THR A 116 -2.70 -4.47 26.50
CA THR A 116 -1.85 -4.43 25.30
C THR A 116 -0.39 -4.66 25.68
N SER A 117 0.10 -5.88 25.51
CA SER A 117 1.51 -6.23 25.78
C SER A 117 2.45 -5.68 24.71
N VAL A 118 2.11 -5.87 23.43
CA VAL A 118 2.86 -5.36 22.26
C VAL A 118 1.90 -4.96 21.14
N LEU A 119 2.07 -3.75 20.63
CA LEU A 119 1.37 -3.19 19.48
C LEU A 119 2.38 -2.89 18.37
N VAL A 120 2.11 -3.40 17.17
CA VAL A 120 2.93 -3.09 15.99
C VAL A 120 2.13 -2.20 15.06
N ILE A 121 2.74 -1.11 14.61
CA ILE A 121 2.12 -0.15 13.70
C ILE A 121 2.96 -0.07 12.44
N THR A 122 2.28 -0.24 11.31
CA THR A 122 2.85 -0.02 9.98
C THR A 122 2.00 0.96 9.21
N THR A 123 2.61 2.01 8.68
CA THR A 123 1.94 3.03 7.88
C THR A 123 2.82 3.36 6.69
N THR A 124 2.22 3.45 5.51
CA THR A 124 2.91 3.88 4.30
C THR A 124 2.24 5.11 3.76
N TYR A 125 3.02 6.17 3.56
CA TYR A 125 2.61 7.37 2.85
C TYR A 125 3.26 7.38 1.48
N PHE A 126 2.47 7.60 0.43
CA PHE A 126 2.97 7.77 -0.93
C PHE A 126 2.33 9.01 -1.54
N GLU A 127 3.18 9.86 -2.09
CA GLU A 127 2.83 11.03 -2.86
C GLU A 127 3.61 10.98 -4.18
N GLY A 128 2.93 11.11 -5.30
CA GLY A 128 3.56 10.97 -6.61
C GLY A 128 2.85 11.76 -7.69
N LEU A 129 3.56 12.67 -8.35
CA LEU A 129 3.06 13.42 -9.49
C LEU A 129 3.08 12.55 -10.74
N TRP A 130 2.05 12.66 -11.57
CA TRP A 130 2.06 12.03 -12.89
C TRP A 130 3.23 12.56 -13.73
N ASN A 131 3.82 11.69 -14.55
CA ASN A 131 4.80 12.14 -15.54
C ASN A 131 4.17 13.17 -16.49
N LEU A 132 2.93 12.90 -16.90
CA LEU A 132 2.07 13.84 -17.63
C LEU A 132 0.78 14.02 -16.83
N PRO A 133 0.50 15.22 -16.28
CA PRO A 133 -0.72 15.46 -15.53
C PRO A 133 -1.95 15.53 -16.45
N PHE A 134 -3.12 15.19 -15.91
CA PHE A 134 -4.39 15.42 -16.57
C PHE A 134 -4.71 16.91 -16.58
N LEU A 135 -5.29 17.41 -17.67
CA LEU A 135 -5.78 18.79 -17.72
C LEU A 135 -7.09 18.88 -16.93
N GLN A 136 -7.14 19.74 -15.91
CA GLN A 136 -8.34 19.91 -15.07
C GLN A 136 -9.61 20.27 -15.87
N GLY A 137 -9.45 21.00 -16.98
CA GLY A 137 -10.56 21.36 -17.87
C GLY A 137 -11.09 20.21 -18.73
N SER A 138 -10.39 19.08 -18.78
CA SER A 138 -10.78 17.88 -19.54
C SER A 138 -11.58 16.88 -18.71
N SER A 139 -11.56 17.03 -17.37
CA SER A 139 -12.34 16.18 -16.47
C SER A 139 -13.84 16.47 -16.63
N HIS A 140 -14.66 15.42 -16.75
CA HIS A 140 -16.09 15.53 -16.96
C HIS A 140 -16.88 14.52 -16.12
N GLU A 141 -18.13 14.86 -15.84
CA GLU A 141 -19.05 13.96 -15.16
C GLU A 141 -19.42 12.77 -16.07
N SER A 142 -19.39 11.57 -15.51
CA SER A 142 -19.76 10.33 -16.19
C SER A 142 -20.38 9.35 -15.21
N ASP A 143 -21.08 8.35 -15.74
CA ASP A 143 -21.54 7.22 -14.95
C ASP A 143 -20.38 6.26 -14.66
N PHE A 144 -20.40 5.69 -13.46
CA PHE A 144 -19.60 4.56 -13.04
C PHE A 144 -20.52 3.41 -12.62
N PHE A 145 -20.34 2.23 -13.20
CA PHE A 145 -21.16 1.05 -12.96
C PHE A 145 -20.68 0.30 -11.73
N LYS A 146 -21.50 0.20 -10.68
CA LYS A 146 -21.16 -0.54 -9.46
C LYS A 146 -21.42 -2.05 -9.62
N LEU A 147 -20.85 -2.84 -8.70
CA LEU A 147 -21.03 -4.30 -8.65
C LEU A 147 -22.49 -4.74 -8.45
N ASP A 148 -23.33 -3.90 -7.85
CA ASP A 148 -24.77 -4.16 -7.65
C ASP A 148 -25.62 -3.88 -8.91
N GLY A 149 -25.00 -3.47 -10.02
CA GLY A 149 -25.63 -3.13 -11.28
C GLY A 149 -26.21 -1.71 -11.36
N SER A 150 -26.17 -0.95 -10.26
CA SER A 150 -26.55 0.47 -10.28
C SER A 150 -25.38 1.36 -10.71
N THR A 151 -25.66 2.61 -11.05
CA THR A 151 -24.65 3.60 -11.43
C THR A 151 -24.45 4.66 -10.36
N MET A 152 -23.27 5.26 -10.33
CA MET A 152 -23.00 6.48 -9.58
C MET A 152 -22.30 7.50 -10.48
N ASN A 153 -22.53 8.78 -10.22
CA ASN A 153 -21.88 9.84 -10.96
C ASN A 153 -20.48 10.10 -10.42
N VAL A 154 -19.49 10.17 -11.30
CA VAL A 154 -18.07 10.33 -10.97
C VAL A 154 -17.42 11.32 -11.92
N LYS A 155 -16.35 11.96 -11.46
CA LYS A 155 -15.53 12.82 -12.29
C LYS A 155 -14.45 11.99 -12.99
N LEU A 156 -14.62 11.73 -14.28
CA LEU A 156 -13.61 11.05 -15.10
C LEU A 156 -12.60 12.07 -15.63
N MET A 157 -11.35 11.89 -15.24
CA MET A 157 -10.20 12.61 -15.80
C MET A 157 -9.89 12.03 -17.17
N TYR A 158 -9.52 12.89 -18.13
CA TYR A 158 -9.27 12.47 -19.51
C TYR A 158 -7.93 12.96 -20.03
N MET A 159 -7.21 12.10 -20.74
CA MET A 159 -6.12 12.49 -21.62
C MET A 159 -5.94 11.53 -22.80
N ASN A 160 -5.26 12.02 -23.84
CA ASN A 160 -4.78 11.19 -24.94
C ASN A 160 -3.25 11.19 -24.92
N SER A 161 -2.64 10.02 -24.78
CA SER A 161 -1.18 9.87 -24.76
C SER A 161 -0.79 8.42 -25.05
N SER A 162 0.52 8.17 -25.19
CA SER A 162 1.07 6.82 -25.26
C SER A 162 1.25 6.24 -23.86
N PHE A 163 0.73 5.04 -23.63
CA PHE A 163 0.87 4.30 -22.39
C PHE A 163 1.29 2.86 -22.63
N LYS A 164 1.92 2.28 -21.62
CA LYS A 164 2.22 0.85 -21.58
C LYS A 164 0.95 0.08 -21.26
N THR A 165 0.47 -0.73 -22.21
CA THR A 165 -0.74 -1.54 -22.07
C THR A 165 -0.48 -3.02 -22.33
N VAL A 166 -1.35 -3.89 -21.82
CA VAL A 166 -1.35 -5.31 -22.12
C VAL A 166 -2.76 -5.86 -22.08
N SER A 167 -3.10 -6.75 -23.02
CA SER A 167 -4.34 -7.54 -22.99
C SER A 167 -4.09 -8.81 -22.17
N LEU A 168 -5.04 -9.17 -21.32
CA LEU A 168 -4.99 -10.35 -20.45
C LEU A 168 -6.21 -11.25 -20.73
N PRO A 169 -6.29 -11.93 -21.90
CA PRO A 169 -7.47 -12.72 -22.27
C PRO A 169 -7.81 -13.83 -21.28
N HIS A 170 -6.80 -14.43 -20.65
CA HIS A 170 -6.99 -15.48 -19.63
C HIS A 170 -7.63 -14.97 -18.35
N LEU A 171 -7.53 -13.66 -18.07
CA LEU A 171 -8.18 -12.97 -16.96
C LEU A 171 -9.42 -12.19 -17.39
N LYS A 172 -9.81 -12.29 -18.68
CA LYS A 172 -10.86 -11.46 -19.29
C LYS A 172 -10.70 -9.98 -18.93
N SER A 173 -9.46 -9.50 -18.94
CA SER A 173 -9.09 -8.18 -18.45
C SER A 173 -8.08 -7.52 -19.38
N ARG A 174 -7.82 -6.24 -19.15
CA ARG A 174 -6.74 -5.47 -19.77
C ARG A 174 -6.07 -4.62 -18.71
N ALA A 175 -4.80 -4.28 -18.92
CA ALA A 175 -4.06 -3.49 -17.96
C ALA A 175 -3.28 -2.35 -18.61
N ILE A 176 -3.09 -1.28 -17.85
CA ILE A 176 -2.37 -0.07 -18.25
C ILE A 176 -1.44 0.36 -17.11
N LYS A 177 -0.21 0.80 -17.46
CA LYS A 177 0.72 1.44 -16.54
C LYS A 177 0.77 2.93 -16.81
N ILE A 178 0.43 3.73 -15.81
CA ILE A 178 0.44 5.19 -15.83
C ILE A 178 1.70 5.65 -15.07
N PRO A 179 2.70 6.24 -15.74
CA PRO A 179 3.98 6.58 -15.11
C PRO A 179 3.86 7.81 -14.19
N PHE A 180 4.57 7.76 -13.06
CA PHE A 180 4.85 8.95 -12.25
C PHE A 180 6.07 9.70 -12.81
N LYS A 181 6.30 10.93 -12.33
CA LYS A 181 7.48 11.74 -12.67
C LYS A 181 8.79 10.98 -12.43
N ASP A 182 8.86 10.24 -11.33
CA ASP A 182 9.92 9.27 -11.13
C ASP A 182 9.59 7.99 -11.94
N PRO A 183 10.35 7.67 -12.99
CA PRO A 183 10.07 6.55 -13.88
C PRO A 183 10.23 5.18 -13.20
N ARG A 184 10.79 5.13 -11.98
CA ARG A 184 10.81 3.92 -11.16
C ARG A 184 9.41 3.53 -10.69
N PHE A 185 8.46 4.46 -10.67
CA PHE A 185 7.11 4.23 -10.18
C PHE A 185 6.07 4.31 -11.29
N SER A 186 5.06 3.45 -11.20
CA SER A 186 3.86 3.55 -12.03
C SER A 186 2.62 3.08 -11.28
N LEU A 187 1.47 3.66 -11.61
CA LEU A 187 0.17 3.12 -11.24
C LEU A 187 -0.23 2.08 -12.30
N LEU A 188 -0.35 0.82 -11.90
CA LEU A 188 -0.99 -0.23 -12.69
C LEU A 188 -2.48 -0.24 -12.39
N VAL A 189 -3.28 -0.17 -13.44
CA VAL A 189 -4.72 -0.42 -13.40
C VAL A 189 -4.98 -1.70 -14.18
N ILE A 190 -5.66 -2.67 -13.55
CA ILE A 190 -6.19 -3.86 -14.23
C ILE A 190 -7.70 -3.74 -14.24
N LEU A 191 -8.26 -3.65 -15.44
CA LEU A 191 -9.67 -3.43 -15.69
C LEU A 191 -10.27 -4.70 -16.32
N PRO A 192 -11.26 -5.33 -15.66
CA PRO A 192 -12.04 -6.39 -16.28
C PRO A 192 -12.73 -5.93 -17.57
N ASN A 193 -13.07 -6.86 -18.47
CA ASN A 193 -13.81 -6.51 -19.68
C ASN A 193 -15.32 -6.35 -19.43
N THR A 194 -15.82 -6.79 -18.26
CA THR A 194 -17.22 -6.67 -17.84
C THR A 194 -17.33 -5.96 -16.50
N ASN A 195 -18.45 -5.24 -16.29
CA ASN A 195 -18.65 -4.39 -15.10
C ASN A 195 -18.63 -5.16 -13.77
N ASP A 196 -18.98 -6.45 -13.79
CA ASP A 196 -19.02 -7.36 -12.64
C ASP A 196 -17.79 -8.27 -12.53
N GLY A 197 -16.82 -8.15 -13.45
CA GLY A 197 -15.69 -9.07 -13.59
C GLY A 197 -14.62 -8.94 -12.49
N LEU A 198 -14.72 -7.95 -11.59
CA LEU A 198 -13.71 -7.72 -10.56
C LEU A 198 -13.56 -8.92 -9.61
N SER A 199 -14.65 -9.61 -9.25
CA SER A 199 -14.55 -10.77 -8.35
C SER A 199 -13.74 -11.92 -8.99
N GLU A 200 -14.01 -12.24 -10.26
CA GLU A 200 -13.26 -13.26 -10.99
C GLU A 200 -11.78 -12.88 -11.15
N LEU A 201 -11.51 -11.60 -11.39
CA LEU A 201 -10.15 -11.06 -11.46
C LEU A 201 -9.44 -11.23 -10.12
N LEU A 202 -10.06 -10.83 -9.00
CA LEU A 202 -9.47 -10.97 -7.68
C LEU A 202 -9.18 -12.44 -7.36
N ASP A 203 -10.12 -13.35 -7.58
CA ASP A 203 -9.91 -14.79 -7.36
C ASP A 203 -8.74 -15.35 -8.19
N ALA A 204 -8.53 -14.81 -9.40
CA ALA A 204 -7.38 -15.18 -10.21
C ALA A 204 -6.06 -14.60 -9.67
N LEU A 205 -6.05 -13.33 -9.26
CA LEU A 205 -4.88 -12.67 -8.68
C LEU A 205 -4.43 -13.29 -7.34
N HIS A 206 -5.34 -13.95 -6.61
CA HIS A 206 -5.01 -14.70 -5.40
C HIS A 206 -4.23 -16.00 -5.66
N ARG A 207 -4.17 -16.49 -6.91
CA ARG A 207 -3.39 -17.69 -7.24
C ARG A 207 -1.91 -17.35 -7.26
N ASP A 208 -1.10 -18.29 -6.78
CA ASP A 208 0.36 -18.15 -6.77
C ASP A 208 0.87 -17.74 -8.16
N ASP A 209 1.79 -16.77 -8.17
CA ASP A 209 2.50 -16.24 -9.34
C ASP A 209 1.68 -15.48 -10.40
N GLU A 210 0.34 -15.42 -10.32
CA GLU A 210 -0.48 -14.76 -11.34
C GLU A 210 -0.15 -13.26 -11.44
N PHE A 211 -0.15 -12.56 -10.30
CA PHE A 211 0.17 -11.13 -10.29
C PHE A 211 1.61 -10.86 -10.73
N SER A 212 2.58 -11.69 -10.30
CA SER A 212 3.98 -11.62 -10.74
C SER A 212 4.13 -11.83 -12.25
N SER A 213 3.30 -12.70 -12.84
CA SER A 213 3.26 -12.95 -14.28
C SER A 213 2.70 -11.75 -15.05
N ILE A 214 1.71 -11.05 -14.51
CA ILE A 214 1.22 -9.79 -15.08
C ILE A 214 2.31 -8.73 -15.05
N LEU A 215 3.02 -8.56 -13.92
CA LEU A 215 4.12 -7.60 -13.81
C LEU A 215 5.24 -7.86 -14.83
N SER A 216 5.51 -9.13 -15.10
CA SER A 216 6.53 -9.61 -16.05
C SER A 216 6.04 -9.70 -17.50
N SER A 217 4.76 -9.37 -17.77
CA SER A 217 4.20 -9.41 -19.11
C SER A 217 4.81 -8.33 -20.01
N ASN A 218 4.79 -8.57 -21.32
CA ASN A 218 5.28 -7.62 -22.31
C ASN A 218 4.25 -6.51 -22.55
N PHE A 219 4.34 -5.44 -21.77
CA PHE A 219 3.56 -4.23 -22.02
C PHE A 219 4.08 -3.52 -23.28
N THR A 220 3.17 -3.10 -24.15
CA THR A 220 3.47 -2.37 -25.38
C THR A 220 3.05 -0.91 -25.24
N ASP A 221 3.84 0.00 -25.81
CA ASP A 221 3.47 1.41 -25.91
C ASP A 221 2.35 1.57 -26.95
N THR A 222 1.18 2.00 -26.49
CA THR A 222 -0.04 2.14 -27.29
C THR A 222 -0.62 3.54 -27.09
N SER A 223 -1.07 4.18 -28.17
CA SER A 223 -1.80 5.46 -28.10
C SER A 223 -3.22 5.23 -27.57
N ILE A 224 -3.56 5.81 -26.42
CA ILE A 224 -4.78 5.51 -25.68
C ILE A 224 -5.54 6.79 -25.32
N HIS A 225 -6.86 6.78 -25.53
CA HIS A 225 -7.79 7.67 -24.86
C HIS A 225 -8.06 7.14 -23.44
N LEU A 226 -7.37 7.70 -22.44
CA LEU A 226 -7.47 7.26 -21.05
C LEU A 226 -8.54 8.06 -20.32
N TYR A 227 -9.51 7.35 -19.74
CA TYR A 227 -10.47 7.90 -18.79
C TYR A 227 -10.26 7.21 -17.44
N LEU A 228 -9.86 7.99 -16.43
CA LEU A 228 -9.59 7.49 -15.09
C LEU A 228 -10.42 8.30 -14.07
N PRO A 229 -11.19 7.65 -13.17
CA PRO A 229 -11.93 8.37 -12.16
C PRO A 229 -10.96 9.07 -11.21
N LYS A 230 -11.36 10.27 -10.77
CA LYS A 230 -10.84 10.84 -9.54
C LYS A 230 -11.41 10.06 -8.37
N PHE A 231 -10.58 9.67 -7.41
CA PHE A 231 -11.06 8.90 -6.26
C PHE A 231 -10.16 9.02 -5.05
N LYS A 232 -10.74 8.74 -3.90
CA LYS A 232 -10.05 8.65 -2.63
C LYS A 232 -10.40 7.33 -1.94
N LEU A 233 -9.38 6.50 -1.72
CA LEU A 233 -9.46 5.33 -0.86
C LEU A 233 -9.00 5.72 0.54
N THR A 234 -9.97 5.80 1.44
CA THR A 234 -9.71 6.00 2.87
C THR A 234 -10.46 4.97 3.68
N GLU A 235 -9.72 4.20 4.47
CA GLU A 235 -10.30 3.41 5.54
C GLU A 235 -10.63 4.32 6.73
N SER A 236 -11.85 4.20 7.26
CA SER A 236 -12.30 4.99 8.42
C SER A 236 -11.42 4.74 9.66
N SER A 237 -10.97 3.50 9.84
CA SER A 237 -10.11 3.07 10.95
C SER A 237 -8.94 2.22 10.44
N ALA A 238 -7.85 2.13 11.20
CA ALA A 238 -6.81 1.16 10.90
C ALA A 238 -7.38 -0.27 10.91
N ILE A 239 -6.85 -1.10 10.02
CA ILE A 239 -7.20 -2.52 9.93
C ILE A 239 -6.31 -3.29 10.90
N SER A 240 -6.93 -4.08 11.78
CA SER A 240 -6.21 -5.10 12.55
C SER A 240 -5.87 -6.27 11.64
N LEU A 241 -4.59 -6.59 11.52
CA LEU A 241 -4.10 -7.67 10.67
C LEU A 241 -4.13 -9.04 11.37
N VAL A 242 -4.35 -9.09 12.69
CA VAL A 242 -4.25 -10.33 13.49
C VAL A 242 -5.10 -11.45 12.90
N GLY A 243 -6.39 -11.19 12.65
CA GLY A 243 -7.31 -12.21 12.14
C GLY A 243 -6.93 -12.73 10.74
N TYR A 244 -6.35 -11.88 9.89
CA TYR A 244 -5.86 -12.27 8.58
C TYR A 244 -4.58 -13.10 8.69
N LEU A 245 -3.61 -12.65 9.49
CA LEU A 245 -2.34 -13.34 9.70
C LEU A 245 -2.53 -14.73 10.36
N GLN A 246 -3.48 -14.86 11.29
CA GLN A 246 -3.87 -16.16 11.87
C GLN A 246 -4.44 -17.14 10.84
N LYS A 247 -5.25 -16.64 9.90
CA LYS A 247 -5.76 -17.45 8.77
C LYS A 247 -4.64 -17.86 7.82
N MET A 248 -3.61 -17.04 7.68
CA MET A 248 -2.40 -17.34 6.89
C MET A 248 -1.37 -18.20 7.65
N GLY A 249 -1.69 -18.67 8.86
CA GLY A 249 -0.86 -19.64 9.60
C GLY A 249 0.08 -19.04 10.65
N MET A 250 0.07 -17.71 10.85
CA MET A 250 0.78 -17.06 11.95
C MET A 250 -0.13 -17.01 13.18
N ARG A 251 -0.03 -17.99 14.09
CA ARG A 251 -0.96 -18.13 15.21
C ARG A 251 -0.30 -17.90 16.56
N GLU A 252 0.85 -18.54 16.81
CA GLU A 252 1.51 -18.49 18.12
C GLU A 252 1.88 -17.09 18.54
N ALA A 253 2.29 -16.23 17.60
CA ALA A 253 2.67 -14.85 17.87
C ALA A 253 1.60 -14.03 18.60
N PHE A 254 0.33 -14.44 18.50
CA PHE A 254 -0.82 -13.75 19.09
C PHE A 254 -1.36 -14.46 20.35
N CYS A 255 -0.73 -15.55 20.79
CA CYS A 255 -1.20 -16.39 21.88
C CYS A 255 -0.32 -16.24 23.12
N PRO A 256 -0.85 -15.72 24.25
CA PRO A 256 -0.12 -15.70 25.52
C PRO A 256 0.32 -17.11 25.93
N GLY A 257 1.58 -17.27 26.33
CA GLY A 257 2.16 -18.53 26.78
C GLY A 257 2.61 -19.49 25.67
N SER A 258 2.24 -19.25 24.41
CA SER A 258 2.79 -19.97 23.24
C SER A 258 3.72 -19.10 22.40
N ALA A 259 3.45 -17.80 22.33
CA ALA A 259 4.31 -16.84 21.66
C ALA A 259 5.73 -16.89 22.24
N ASN A 260 6.72 -17.09 21.36
CA ASN A 260 8.11 -17.02 21.74
C ASN A 260 8.76 -15.76 21.16
N PHE A 261 8.87 -14.73 21.99
CA PHE A 261 9.56 -13.48 21.70
C PHE A 261 10.77 -13.25 22.61
N THR A 262 11.51 -14.30 22.97
CA THR A 262 12.66 -14.19 23.88
C THR A 262 13.79 -13.32 23.32
N ASN A 263 13.87 -13.09 22.00
CA ASN A 263 14.83 -12.13 21.44
C ASN A 263 14.35 -10.67 21.54
N MET A 264 13.07 -10.42 21.84
CA MET A 264 12.51 -9.09 22.05
C MET A 264 12.62 -8.66 23.52
N SER A 265 12.25 -9.52 24.46
CA SER A 265 12.25 -9.26 25.91
C SER A 265 12.44 -10.55 26.69
N GLU A 266 12.92 -10.43 27.94
CA GLU A 266 12.92 -11.53 28.92
C GLU A 266 11.56 -11.69 29.62
N SER A 267 10.60 -10.79 29.35
CA SER A 267 9.27 -10.80 29.95
C SER A 267 8.52 -12.10 29.63
N SER A 268 8.05 -12.79 30.66
CA SER A 268 7.24 -13.99 30.49
C SER A 268 5.89 -13.66 29.86
N ASN A 269 5.39 -14.53 28.97
CA ASN A 269 4.09 -14.41 28.30
C ASN A 269 3.93 -13.22 27.34
N LEU A 270 5.02 -12.65 26.82
CA LEU A 270 4.95 -11.61 25.80
C LEU A 270 4.32 -12.16 24.50
N CYS A 271 3.28 -11.49 24.00
CA CYS A 271 2.67 -11.78 22.70
C CYS A 271 2.28 -10.49 21.97
N ILE A 272 2.11 -10.57 20.65
CA ILE A 272 1.60 -9.46 19.86
C ILE A 272 0.09 -9.36 20.09
N ARG A 273 -0.36 -8.21 20.60
CA ARG A 273 -1.78 -7.97 20.83
C ARG A 273 -2.50 -7.57 19.55
N ASP A 274 -1.87 -6.69 18.78
CA ASP A 274 -2.41 -6.21 17.52
C ASP A 274 -1.30 -5.76 16.56
N ILE A 275 -1.61 -5.80 15.27
CA ILE A 275 -0.81 -5.25 14.19
C ILE A 275 -1.74 -4.37 13.37
N LEU A 276 -1.54 -3.06 13.49
CA LEU A 276 -2.41 -2.07 12.86
C LEU A 276 -1.77 -1.54 11.58
N HIS A 277 -2.53 -1.61 10.49
CA HIS A 277 -2.17 -1.04 9.21
C HIS A 277 -3.22 -0.03 8.76
N LYS A 278 -2.75 1.12 8.27
CA LYS A 278 -3.62 2.11 7.60
C LYS A 278 -2.89 2.69 6.40
N ALA A 279 -3.63 2.77 5.30
CA ALA A 279 -3.19 3.36 4.05
C ALA A 279 -4.26 4.34 3.57
N ILE A 280 -3.82 5.41 2.90
CA ILE A 280 -4.69 6.34 2.19
C ILE A 280 -4.13 6.49 0.79
N LEU A 281 -5.01 6.43 -0.21
CA LEU A 281 -4.67 6.68 -1.59
C LEU A 281 -5.65 7.70 -2.16
N GLU A 282 -5.17 8.85 -2.59
CA GLU A 282 -5.98 9.91 -3.22
C GLU A 282 -5.44 10.10 -4.63
N VAL A 283 -6.28 9.93 -5.64
CA VAL A 283 -5.91 10.00 -7.06
C VAL A 283 -6.60 11.20 -7.70
N ASP A 284 -5.82 12.11 -8.29
CA ASP A 284 -6.33 13.30 -8.96
C ASP A 284 -5.58 13.66 -10.24
N GLU A 285 -5.90 14.83 -10.81
CA GLU A 285 -5.35 15.28 -12.08
C GLU A 285 -3.83 15.53 -12.04
N GLN A 286 -3.26 15.78 -10.86
CA GLN A 286 -1.82 16.05 -10.68
C GLN A 286 -1.04 14.79 -10.32
N GLY A 287 -1.66 13.84 -9.61
CA GLY A 287 -0.97 12.66 -9.15
C GLY A 287 -1.73 11.84 -8.13
N VAL A 288 -0.95 11.17 -7.28
CA VAL A 288 -1.38 10.50 -6.07
C VAL A 288 -0.97 11.36 -4.86
N VAL A 289 -1.95 11.78 -4.07
CA VAL A 289 -1.89 12.63 -2.86
C VAL A 289 -0.98 13.88 -3.00
N ALA A 290 -1.19 14.68 -4.05
CA ALA A 290 -0.67 16.04 -4.17
C ALA A 290 -1.64 17.03 -3.50
N ALA A 291 -1.35 17.47 -2.27
CA ALA A 291 -2.14 18.53 -1.63
C ALA A 291 -1.79 19.90 -2.24
N ALA A 292 -2.59 20.34 -3.23
CA ALA A 292 -2.71 21.71 -3.75
C ALA A 292 -1.65 22.74 -3.27
N ALA A 293 -0.47 22.74 -3.88
CA ALA A 293 0.46 23.86 -3.91
C ALA A 293 1.40 23.60 -5.09
N SER A 294 1.18 24.19 -6.25
CA SER A 294 1.69 25.52 -6.56
C SER A 294 1.04 25.96 -7.87
N SER A 295 0.76 27.26 -7.99
CA SER A 295 0.48 27.95 -9.24
C SER A 295 1.64 27.81 -10.23
N ALA A 296 1.85 26.62 -10.77
CA ALA A 296 2.79 26.38 -11.83
C ALA A 296 2.09 26.71 -13.15
N GLU A 297 2.66 27.68 -13.85
CA GLU A 297 2.24 28.17 -15.15
C GLU A 297 1.82 27.00 -16.05
N VAL A 298 0.59 27.08 -16.54
CA VAL A 298 0.10 26.24 -17.63
C VAL A 298 0.97 26.56 -18.84
N VAL A 299 2.08 25.86 -19.01
CA VAL A 299 2.72 25.79 -20.32
C VAL A 299 1.82 24.87 -21.13
N GLN A 300 0.97 25.49 -21.95
CA GLN A 300 0.36 24.82 -23.09
C GLN A 300 1.49 24.36 -24.01
N LEU A 301 2.06 23.19 -23.75
CA LEU A 301 2.73 22.44 -24.79
C LEU A 301 1.61 21.85 -25.64
N ALA A 302 1.28 22.56 -26.72
CA ALA A 302 0.55 21.99 -27.83
C ALA A 302 1.43 20.90 -28.44
N ALA A 303 1.41 19.70 -27.86
CA ALA A 303 1.82 18.52 -28.58
C ALA A 303 0.85 18.36 -29.76
N PRO A 304 1.34 18.08 -30.98
CA PRO A 304 0.46 17.68 -32.07
C PRO A 304 -0.42 16.54 -31.57
N LEU A 305 -1.74 16.72 -31.61
CA LEU A 305 -2.69 15.64 -31.34
C LEU A 305 -2.31 14.50 -32.29
N PRO A 306 -1.89 13.32 -31.80
CA PRO A 306 -1.81 12.14 -32.65
C PRO A 306 -3.21 11.95 -33.22
N GLU A 307 -3.31 12.03 -34.55
CA GLU A 307 -4.57 12.25 -35.23
C GLU A 307 -5.56 11.08 -35.06
N PHE A 308 -5.15 9.94 -34.51
CA PHE A 308 -6.02 8.83 -34.12
C PHE A 308 -5.35 8.09 -32.94
N ALA A 309 -5.95 8.12 -31.74
CA ALA A 309 -5.73 7.02 -30.81
C ALA A 309 -6.80 5.97 -31.12
N ASP A 310 -6.36 4.78 -31.52
CA ASP A 310 -7.25 3.73 -32.03
C ASP A 310 -7.99 3.00 -30.88
N GLU A 311 -7.54 3.19 -29.63
CA GLU A 311 -8.02 2.43 -28.48
C GLU A 311 -8.44 3.33 -27.29
N GLU A 312 -9.60 3.02 -26.71
CA GLU A 312 -10.13 3.66 -25.50
C GLU A 312 -9.86 2.78 -24.28
N PHE A 313 -9.27 3.34 -23.22
CA PHE A 313 -9.15 2.72 -21.90
C PHE A 313 -9.99 3.51 -20.89
N ARG A 314 -11.24 3.13 -20.74
CA ARG A 314 -12.22 3.79 -19.86
C ARG A 314 -12.43 3.00 -18.58
N VAL A 315 -12.06 3.59 -17.45
CA VAL A 315 -12.20 3.01 -16.11
C VAL A 315 -13.50 3.47 -15.47
N ASP A 316 -14.63 2.96 -15.98
CA ASP A 316 -15.99 3.33 -15.55
C ASP A 316 -16.69 2.24 -14.75
N HIS A 317 -15.96 1.24 -14.28
CA HIS A 317 -16.48 0.13 -13.47
C HIS A 317 -15.35 -0.48 -12.61
N PRO A 318 -15.68 -1.33 -11.62
CA PRO A 318 -14.74 -1.82 -10.61
C PRO A 318 -13.45 -2.40 -11.17
N PHE A 319 -12.33 -1.98 -10.59
CA PHE A 319 -11.00 -2.25 -11.11
C PHE A 319 -9.99 -2.53 -9.99
N PHE A 320 -8.92 -3.22 -10.34
CA PHE A 320 -7.78 -3.45 -9.46
C PHE A 320 -6.68 -2.42 -9.70
N ILE A 321 -5.98 -2.03 -8.65
CA ILE A 321 -4.87 -1.08 -8.71
C ILE A 321 -3.63 -1.57 -7.97
N SER A 322 -2.48 -1.16 -8.48
CA SER A 322 -1.21 -1.30 -7.76
C SER A 322 -0.27 -0.14 -8.06
N ILE A 323 0.39 0.39 -7.04
CA ILE A 323 1.58 1.22 -7.25
C ILE A 323 2.78 0.29 -7.28
N ILE A 324 3.53 0.31 -8.39
CA ILE A 324 4.64 -0.60 -8.63
C ILE A 324 5.95 0.17 -8.68
N TRP A 325 6.96 -0.35 -8.00
CA TRP A 325 8.35 0.07 -8.10
C TRP A 325 9.15 -0.85 -9.03
N ASN A 326 9.93 -0.26 -9.93
CA ASN A 326 10.82 -0.94 -10.88
C ASN A 326 10.14 -2.07 -11.68
N ASN A 327 8.86 -1.88 -12.02
CA ASN A 327 8.03 -2.85 -12.74
C ASN A 327 7.89 -4.24 -12.10
N SER A 328 8.38 -4.45 -10.87
CA SER A 328 8.51 -5.79 -10.28
C SER A 328 7.97 -5.88 -8.85
N LEU A 329 7.97 -4.77 -8.10
CA LEU A 329 7.58 -4.79 -6.69
C LEU A 329 6.31 -3.97 -6.46
N PRO A 330 5.18 -4.58 -6.05
CA PRO A 330 4.03 -3.81 -5.60
C PRO A 330 4.30 -3.17 -4.23
N ILE A 331 4.00 -1.89 -4.13
CA ILE A 331 4.05 -1.12 -2.88
C ILE A 331 2.65 -1.01 -2.29
N PHE A 332 1.67 -0.77 -3.15
CA PHE A 332 0.25 -0.72 -2.82
C PHE A 332 -0.49 -1.71 -3.70
N LEU A 333 -1.49 -2.37 -3.12
CA LEU A 333 -2.43 -3.23 -3.80
C LEU A 333 -3.82 -2.87 -3.28
N GLY A 334 -4.78 -2.80 -4.18
CA GLY A 334 -6.15 -2.46 -3.82
C GLY A 334 -7.09 -2.67 -4.98
N HIS A 335 -8.36 -2.41 -4.73
CA HIS A 335 -9.38 -2.38 -5.76
C HIS A 335 -10.35 -1.24 -5.45
N VAL A 336 -11.02 -0.75 -6.48
CA VAL A 336 -11.98 0.35 -6.38
C VAL A 336 -13.32 -0.16 -6.87
N THR A 337 -14.32 -0.20 -5.99
CA THR A 337 -15.71 -0.57 -6.34
C THR A 337 -16.62 0.65 -6.44
N SER A 338 -16.24 1.76 -5.81
CA SER A 338 -16.98 3.01 -5.77
C SER A 338 -15.98 4.15 -5.59
N PRO A 339 -15.61 4.88 -6.65
CA PRO A 339 -14.69 6.00 -6.55
C PRO A 339 -15.41 7.20 -5.94
N GLU A 340 -15.27 7.37 -4.63
CA GLU A 340 -15.76 8.55 -3.91
C GLU A 340 -14.72 9.67 -4.00
N ASN A 341 -15.19 10.92 -4.11
CA ASN A 341 -14.35 12.13 -4.16
C ASN A 341 -14.10 12.71 -2.76
#